data_AF-A0A0V8I7C6-F1
#
_entry.id   AF-A0A0V8I7C6-F1
#
_cell.length_a   1.000
_cell.length_b   1.000
_cell.length_c   1.000
_cell.angle_alpha   90.00
_cell.angle_beta   90.00
_cell.angle_gamma   90.00
#
_symmetry.space_group_name_H-M   'P 1'
#
loop_
_entity.id
_entity.type
_entity.pdbx_description
1 polymer ?
#
loop_
_entity_poly.entity_id
_entity_poly.type
_entity_poly.pdbx_seq_one_letter_code
_entity_poly.pdbx_strand_id
1 'polypeptide(L)'
;MTYFLEYTVPAASSDAEFEFPHDEINPGTTVPLSQTDADVVHAPELPARTGIVGATVPEAKLEAEQLIANSRASEASLYFDPSDSLQAGVGTLVATFTEGTGWQDTPGEDPQGSTF
;
A
#
# COMPACT_ATOMS: atom_id res chain seq x y z
N MET A 1 -9.92 -15.73 -4.31
CA MET A 1 -10.25 -14.29 -4.35
C MET A 1 -8.95 -13.57 -4.06
N THR A 2 -8.65 -12.51 -4.81
CA THR A 2 -7.42 -11.73 -4.61
C THR A 2 -7.82 -10.36 -4.11
N TYR A 3 -7.21 -9.95 -3.00
CA TYR A 3 -7.41 -8.63 -2.44
C TYR A 3 -6.10 -7.85 -2.53
N PHE A 4 -6.18 -6.53 -2.59
CA PHE A 4 -5.04 -5.64 -2.54
C PHE A 4 -5.22 -4.61 -1.45
N LEU A 5 -4.17 -4.43 -0.67
CA LEU A 5 -4.07 -3.37 0.31
C LEU A 5 -3.29 -2.20 -0.29
N GLU A 6 -3.90 -1.03 -0.34
CA GLU A 6 -3.24 0.23 -0.66
C GLU A 6 -3.06 1.08 0.58
N TYR A 7 -1.86 1.61 0.79
CA TYR A 7 -1.50 2.43 1.96
C TYR A 7 -0.26 3.27 1.67
N THR A 8 0.00 4.26 2.50
CA THR A 8 1.25 5.03 2.48
C THR A 8 2.11 4.68 3.68
N VAL A 9 3.41 4.50 3.43
CA VAL A 9 4.43 4.29 4.47
C VAL A 9 5.04 5.66 4.79
N PRO A 10 4.76 6.25 5.94
CA PRO A 10 5.38 7.50 6.32
C PRO A 10 6.86 7.28 6.66
N ALA A 11 7.67 8.33 6.51
CA ALA A 11 9.03 8.34 7.02
C ALA A 11 9.05 8.12 8.55
N ALA A 12 10.19 7.63 9.06
CA ALA A 12 10.29 7.16 10.45
C ALA A 12 10.10 8.25 11.53
N SER A 13 10.30 9.50 11.15
CA SER A 13 10.17 10.69 12.00
C SER A 13 9.53 11.80 11.17
N SER A 14 8.87 12.76 11.82
CA SER A 14 8.20 13.89 11.15
C SER A 14 9.13 14.78 10.31
N ASP A 15 10.42 14.81 10.65
CA ASP A 15 11.46 15.55 9.93
C ASP A 15 12.38 14.63 9.09
N ALA A 16 12.03 13.34 8.96
CA ALA A 16 12.77 12.40 8.11
C ALA A 16 12.07 12.25 6.76
N GLU A 17 12.85 11.88 5.74
CA GLU A 17 12.36 11.62 4.39
C GLU A 17 13.05 10.38 3.83
N PHE A 18 12.45 9.77 2.82
CA PHE A 18 13.11 8.78 1.97
C PHE A 18 13.94 9.49 0.92
N GLU A 19 15.19 9.07 0.79
CA GLU A 19 16.13 9.63 -0.18
C GLU A 19 16.40 8.59 -1.28
N PHE A 20 16.11 8.98 -2.52
CA PHE A 20 16.38 8.18 -3.71
C PHE A 20 17.41 8.90 -4.58
N PRO A 21 18.59 8.31 -4.82
CA PRO A 21 19.49 8.86 -5.80
C PRO A 21 18.87 8.82 -7.19
N HIS A 22 18.95 9.94 -7.89
CA HIS A 22 18.54 10.09 -9.28
C HIS A 22 19.77 10.42 -10.12
N ASP A 23 20.30 9.41 -10.82
CA ASP A 23 21.40 9.58 -11.78
C ASP A 23 20.86 9.43 -13.21
N GLU A 24 20.70 10.55 -13.91
CA GLU A 24 20.30 10.57 -15.32
C GLU A 24 21.43 10.16 -16.28
N ILE A 25 22.69 10.17 -15.82
CA ILE A 25 23.88 9.89 -16.64
C ILE A 25 24.08 8.37 -16.78
N ASN A 26 23.78 7.59 -15.74
CA ASN A 26 23.96 6.12 -15.74
C ASN A 26 22.71 5.35 -15.29
N PRO A 27 21.62 5.36 -16.09
CA PRO A 27 20.39 4.65 -15.75
C PRO A 27 20.62 3.14 -15.62
N GLY A 28 20.22 2.55 -14.50
CA GLY A 28 20.26 1.10 -14.27
C GLY A 28 21.55 0.55 -13.63
N THR A 29 22.45 1.42 -13.16
CA THR A 29 23.68 1.02 -12.44
C THR A 29 23.62 1.40 -10.97
N THR A 30 23.98 0.48 -10.08
CA THR A 30 24.15 0.77 -8.64
C THR A 30 25.53 1.39 -8.42
N VAL A 31 25.57 2.72 -8.32
CA VAL A 31 26.81 3.46 -7.99
C VAL A 31 26.74 3.88 -6.52
N PRO A 32 27.82 3.72 -5.72
CA PRO A 32 27.84 4.22 -4.35
C PRO A 32 27.58 5.73 -4.32
N LEU A 33 26.67 6.20 -3.48
CA LEU A 33 26.30 7.63 -3.33
C LEU A 33 27.50 8.55 -3.13
N SER A 34 28.58 8.06 -2.51
CA SER A 34 29.82 8.82 -2.29
C SER A 34 30.67 9.03 -3.55
N GLN A 35 30.29 8.43 -4.68
CA GLN A 35 31.04 8.44 -5.94
C GLN A 35 30.26 9.09 -7.09
N THR A 36 29.09 9.69 -6.79
CA THR A 36 28.24 10.33 -7.79
C THR A 36 27.69 11.65 -7.26
N ASP A 37 27.69 12.69 -8.10
CA ASP A 37 27.06 13.98 -7.83
C ASP A 37 25.56 13.92 -8.24
N ALA A 38 24.91 12.82 -7.88
CA ALA A 38 23.53 12.54 -8.28
C ALA A 38 22.55 13.41 -7.49
N ASP A 39 21.57 13.95 -8.19
CA ASP A 39 20.46 14.65 -7.54
C ASP A 39 19.70 13.66 -6.63
N VAL A 40 19.22 14.14 -5.48
CA VAL A 40 18.47 13.31 -4.53
C VAL A 40 17.00 13.67 -4.60
N VAL A 41 16.15 12.67 -4.82
CA VAL A 41 14.70 12.82 -4.71
C VAL A 41 14.28 12.52 -3.28
N HIS A 42 13.66 13.51 -2.66
CA HIS A 42 13.13 13.46 -1.32
C HIS A 42 11.64 13.11 -1.36
N ALA A 43 11.23 12.09 -0.61
CA ALA A 43 9.83 11.71 -0.47
C ALA A 43 9.44 11.59 1.01
N PRO A 44 8.40 12.30 1.48
CA PRO A 44 7.96 12.19 2.88
C PRO A 44 7.21 10.87 3.17
N GLU A 45 6.69 10.21 2.14
CA GLU A 45 5.93 8.97 2.23
C GLU A 45 6.14 8.09 0.99
N LEU A 46 5.97 6.77 1.15
CA LEU A 46 6.02 5.81 0.04
C LEU A 46 4.65 5.17 -0.18
N PRO A 47 4.07 5.28 -1.39
CA PRO A 47 2.87 4.53 -1.71
C PRO A 47 3.21 3.03 -1.83
N ALA A 48 2.35 2.19 -1.26
CA ALA A 48 2.46 0.75 -1.32
C ALA A 48 1.14 0.13 -1.78
N ARG A 49 1.24 -0.90 -2.63
CA ARG A 49 0.13 -1.78 -3.00
C ARG A 49 0.58 -3.23 -2.85
N THR A 50 -0.08 -3.96 -1.95
CA THR A 50 0.31 -5.33 -1.58
C THR A 50 -0.83 -6.29 -1.84
N GLY A 51 -0.56 -7.39 -2.54
CA GLY A 51 -1.53 -8.47 -2.74
C GLY A 51 -1.71 -9.30 -1.47
N ILE A 52 -2.95 -9.61 -1.11
CA ILE A 52 -3.35 -10.44 0.02
C ILE A 52 -4.04 -11.68 -0.51
N VAL A 53 -3.44 -12.83 -0.24
CA VAL A 53 -3.90 -14.14 -0.67
C VAL A 53 -4.55 -14.84 0.53
N GLY A 54 -5.87 -14.80 0.61
CA GLY A 54 -6.66 -15.38 1.71
C GLY A 54 -8.15 -15.27 1.41
N ALA A 55 -8.95 -16.26 1.80
CA ALA A 55 -10.31 -16.43 1.31
C ALA A 55 -11.32 -15.66 2.17
N THR A 56 -12.26 -14.96 1.54
CA THR A 56 -13.24 -14.05 2.19
C THR A 56 -12.66 -12.72 2.69
N VAL A 57 -13.53 -11.71 2.76
CA VAL A 57 -13.18 -10.34 3.20
C VAL A 57 -12.62 -10.30 4.63
N PRO A 58 -13.19 -11.01 5.63
CA PRO A 58 -12.64 -10.99 6.99
C PRO A 58 -11.19 -11.48 7.10
N GLU A 59 -10.81 -12.53 6.37
CA GLU A 59 -9.42 -13.02 6.37
C GLU A 59 -8.48 -11.99 5.75
N ALA A 60 -8.89 -11.36 4.63
CA ALA A 60 -8.09 -10.33 3.98
C ALA A 60 -7.85 -9.10 4.88
N LYS A 61 -8.85 -8.70 5.67
CA LYS A 61 -8.70 -7.61 6.66
C LYS A 61 -7.71 -7.96 7.76
N LEU A 62 -7.74 -9.19 8.28
CA LEU A 62 -6.84 -9.63 9.34
C LEU A 62 -5.37 -9.60 8.88
N GLU A 63 -5.09 -10.10 7.68
CA GLU A 63 -3.74 -10.05 7.10
C GLU A 63 -3.32 -8.61 6.79
N ALA A 64 -4.25 -7.79 6.29
CA ALA A 64 -4.00 -6.37 6.05
C ALA A 64 -3.59 -5.62 7.32
N GLU A 65 -4.21 -5.91 8.47
CA GLU A 65 -3.86 -5.28 9.75
C GLU A 65 -2.40 -5.56 10.16
N GLN A 66 -1.88 -6.76 9.88
CA GLN A 66 -0.47 -7.08 10.13
C GLN A 66 0.46 -6.20 9.29
N LEU A 67 0.13 -5.97 8.02
CA LEU A 67 0.91 -5.11 7.14
C LEU A 67 0.85 -3.64 7.58
N ILE A 68 -0.34 -3.15 7.92
CA ILE A 68 -0.55 -1.78 8.41
C ILE A 68 0.26 -1.55 9.69
N ALA A 69 0.14 -2.44 10.68
CA ALA A 69 0.85 -2.33 11.95
C ALA A 69 2.38 -2.28 11.82
N ASN A 70 2.95 -2.95 10.81
CA ASN A 70 4.39 -2.95 10.56
C ASN A 70 4.87 -1.80 9.65
N SER A 71 3.95 -1.05 9.04
CA SER A 71 4.28 0.01 8.08
C SER A 71 4.14 1.43 8.63
N ARG A 72 3.61 1.60 9.85
CA ARG A 72 3.24 2.91 10.44
C ARG A 72 2.17 3.67 9.64
N ALA A 73 1.48 3.02 8.71
CA ALA A 73 0.36 3.63 8.00
C ALA A 73 -0.79 3.91 8.98
N SER A 74 -1.33 5.13 8.95
CA SER A 74 -2.53 5.49 9.72
C SER A 74 -3.82 5.19 8.97
N GLU A 75 -3.74 5.01 7.65
CA GLU A 75 -4.87 4.79 6.76
C GLU A 75 -4.52 3.73 5.71
N ALA A 76 -5.51 2.94 5.30
CA ALA A 76 -5.37 1.99 4.21
C ALA A 76 -6.70 1.71 3.51
N SER A 77 -6.65 1.19 2.29
CA SER A 77 -7.81 0.81 1.50
C SER A 77 -7.66 -0.61 1.00
N LEU A 78 -8.68 -1.44 1.22
CA LEU A 78 -8.73 -2.83 0.79
C LEU A 78 -9.59 -2.95 -0.47
N TYR A 79 -9.00 -3.44 -1.54
CA TYR A 79 -9.65 -3.66 -2.83
C TYR A 79 -9.82 -5.15 -3.09
N PHE A 80 -10.95 -5.54 -3.67
CA PHE A 80 -11.12 -6.82 -4.33
C PHE A 80 -10.74 -6.65 -5.80
N ASP A 81 -9.72 -7.38 -6.26
CA ASP A 81 -9.25 -7.29 -7.64
C ASP A 81 -8.97 -8.69 -8.22
N PRO A 82 -9.91 -9.26 -8.99
CA PRO A 82 -9.71 -10.56 -9.62
C PRO A 82 -8.69 -10.53 -10.78
N SER A 83 -8.23 -9.35 -11.20
CA SER A 83 -7.25 -9.19 -12.29
C SER A 83 -5.79 -9.31 -11.83
N ASP A 84 -5.55 -9.37 -10.51
CA ASP A 84 -4.22 -9.47 -9.91
C ASP A 84 -3.28 -8.32 -10.31
N SER A 85 -3.81 -7.09 -10.32
CA SER A 85 -3.07 -5.91 -10.78
C SER A 85 -2.33 -5.19 -9.65
N LEU A 86 -1.05 -4.88 -9.89
CA LEU A 86 -0.25 -3.99 -9.04
C LEU A 86 -0.47 -2.50 -9.34
N GLN A 87 -1.35 -2.17 -10.30
CA GLN A 87 -1.66 -0.77 -10.60
C GLN A 87 -2.56 -0.19 -9.51
N ALA A 88 -2.22 1.01 -9.05
CA ALA A 88 -2.98 1.73 -8.04
C ALA A 88 -4.44 2.00 -8.49
N GLY A 89 -5.37 1.93 -7.54
CA GLY A 89 -6.80 2.15 -7.73
C GLY A 89 -7.53 1.07 -8.53
N VAL A 90 -6.87 -0.03 -8.90
CA VAL A 90 -7.53 -1.15 -9.61
C VAL A 90 -8.29 -2.04 -8.62
N GLY A 91 -9.49 -2.45 -9.02
CA GLY A 91 -10.39 -3.31 -8.24
C GLY A 91 -11.57 -2.55 -7.64
N THR A 92 -12.40 -3.27 -6.89
CA THR A 92 -13.54 -2.71 -6.15
C THR A 92 -13.11 -2.43 -4.72
N LEU A 93 -13.26 -1.20 -4.25
CA LEU A 93 -13.03 -0.86 -2.84
C LEU A 93 -14.04 -1.63 -1.97
N VAL A 94 -13.52 -2.34 -0.96
CA VAL A 94 -14.31 -3.18 -0.06
C VAL A 94 -14.38 -2.58 1.34
N ALA A 95 -13.26 -2.03 1.81
CA ALA A 95 -13.18 -1.42 3.13
C ALA A 95 -12.03 -0.41 3.20
N THR A 96 -12.16 0.55 4.10
CA THR A 96 -11.12 1.51 4.46
C THR A 96 -10.72 1.31 5.92
N PHE A 97 -9.43 1.35 6.22
CA PHE A 97 -8.90 1.32 7.57
C PHE A 97 -8.48 2.73 7.98
N THR A 98 -8.80 3.11 9.20
CA THR A 98 -8.26 4.30 9.85
C THR A 98 -7.82 3.95 11.26
N GLU A 99 -6.61 4.35 11.64
CA GLU A 99 -6.08 4.14 12.99
C GLU A 99 -7.06 4.70 14.05
N GLY A 100 -7.27 3.93 15.12
CA GLY A 100 -8.22 4.28 16.18
C GLY A 100 -9.69 4.01 15.86
N THR A 101 -10.07 3.90 14.58
CA THR A 101 -11.45 3.58 14.15
C THR A 101 -11.60 2.15 13.63
N GLY A 102 -10.53 1.58 13.09
CA GLY A 102 -10.51 0.24 12.49
C GLY A 102 -11.09 0.23 11.07
N TRP A 103 -11.51 -0.95 10.61
CA TRP A 103 -12.10 -1.11 9.28
C TRP A 103 -13.52 -0.58 9.20
N GLN A 104 -13.80 0.15 8.12
CA GLN A 104 -15.12 0.60 7.72
C GLN A 104 -15.44 -0.02 6.37
N ASP A 105 -16.48 -0.84 6.33
CA ASP A 105 -16.97 -1.42 5.07
C ASP A 105 -17.59 -0.35 4.20
N THR A 106 -17.28 -0.37 2.91
CA THR A 106 -17.98 0.50 1.97
C THR A 106 -19.43 0.03 1.83
N PRO A 107 -20.43 0.92 2.01
CA PRO A 107 -21.83 0.57 1.83
C PRO A 107 -22.12 0.46 0.33
N GLY A 108 -21.90 -0.72 -0.24
CA GLY A 108 -22.18 -0.96 -1.65
C GLY A 108 -21.54 -2.23 -2.19
N GLU A 109 -22.40 -3.12 -2.67
CA GLU A 109 -22.11 -4.42 -3.28
C GLU A 109 -21.41 -5.42 -2.37
N ASP A 110 -22.26 -6.15 -1.63
CA ASP A 110 -22.01 -7.51 -1.19
C ASP A 110 -21.36 -8.31 -2.34
N PRO A 111 -20.04 -8.57 -2.31
CA PRO A 111 -19.37 -9.30 -3.40
C PRO A 111 -19.74 -10.79 -3.38
N GLN A 112 -20.54 -11.20 -2.38
CA GLN A 112 -21.11 -12.51 -2.25
C GLN A 112 -22.61 -12.35 -2.05
N GLY A 113 -23.39 -12.35 -3.14
CA GLY A 113 -24.84 -12.41 -3.05
C GLY A 113 -25.30 -13.49 -2.08
N SER A 114 -25.60 -13.10 -0.84
CA SER A 114 -26.22 -13.95 0.15
C SER A 114 -27.72 -13.81 -0.04
N THR A 115 -28.24 -14.53 -1.04
CA THR A 115 -29.60 -15.05 -0.97
C THR A 115 -29.72 -15.91 0.28
N PHE A 116 -30.40 -15.42 1.31
CA PHE A 116 -31.31 -16.20 2.15
C PHE A 116 -32.40 -15.30 2.73
#